data_AF-A0A6A1QB70-F1
#
_entry.id   AF-A0A6A1QB70-F1
#
_cell.length_a   1.000
_cell.length_b   1.000
_cell.length_c   1.000
_cell.angle_alpha   90.00
_cell.angle_beta   90.00
_cell.angle_gamma   90.00
#
_symmetry.space_group_name_H-M   'P 1'
#
loop_
_entity.id
_entity.type
_entity.pdbx_description
1 polymer ?
#
loop_
_entity_poly.entity_id
_entity_poly.type
_entity_poly.pdbx_seq_one_letter_code
_entity_poly.pdbx_strand_id
1 'polypeptide(L)'
;LIICYQAVEDQLKICGHKKDADVFELFLSQKELTEVIDLSRFKKLKYLWLHHNKLHGITFITRNYCLAELHLNNNEIFDIQGLHSLHSLHILLLHHNELTNIEATVKELKGMLNLKTLTLYQNPLCQYNLYRLYTIYHLPGVELLDGNQVTEKERRSMITIFNHNKSHIVQSIAFGGKVDASWNPRSPLKQKPAQRVPSGI
;
A
#
# COMPACT_ATOMS: atom_id res chain seq x y z
N LEU A 1 -2.17 -4.67 -25.24
CA LEU A 1 -2.92 -3.41 -25.44
C LEU A 1 -4.29 -3.68 -26.06
N ILE A 2 -4.37 -4.46 -27.14
CA ILE A 2 -5.62 -4.77 -27.86
C ILE A 2 -6.67 -5.42 -26.94
N ILE A 3 -6.27 -6.40 -26.11
CA ILE A 3 -7.19 -7.10 -25.19
C ILE A 3 -7.82 -6.12 -24.18
N CYS A 4 -7.02 -5.24 -23.57
CA CYS A 4 -7.54 -4.25 -22.64
C CYS A 4 -8.45 -3.23 -23.33
N TYR A 5 -8.05 -2.70 -24.48
CA TYR A 5 -8.88 -1.76 -25.22
C TYR A 5 -10.25 -2.37 -25.54
N GLN A 6 -10.26 -3.62 -26.04
CA GLN A 6 -11.49 -4.34 -26.31
C GLN A 6 -12.33 -4.55 -25.05
N ALA A 7 -11.70 -4.92 -23.93
CA ALA A 7 -12.38 -5.09 -22.65
C ALA A 7 -13.08 -3.80 -22.17
N VAL A 8 -12.45 -2.64 -22.35
CA VAL A 8 -13.05 -1.34 -22.01
C VAL A 8 -14.22 -1.05 -22.94
N GLU A 9 -14.04 -1.17 -24.25
CA GLU A 9 -15.10 -0.87 -25.23
C GLU A 9 -16.30 -1.84 -25.11
N ASP A 10 -16.06 -3.11 -24.80
CA ASP A 10 -17.14 -4.08 -24.53
C ASP A 10 -17.90 -3.70 -23.26
N GLN A 11 -17.20 -3.28 -22.21
CA GLN A 11 -17.84 -2.83 -20.98
C GLN A 11 -18.70 -1.58 -21.21
N LEU A 12 -18.20 -0.61 -21.98
CA LEU A 12 -18.96 0.59 -22.34
C LEU A 12 -20.24 0.25 -23.09
N LYS A 13 -20.19 -0.71 -24.01
CA LYS A 13 -21.37 -1.19 -24.75
C LYS A 13 -22.37 -1.87 -23.83
N ILE A 14 -21.92 -2.75 -22.93
CA ILE A 14 -22.78 -3.45 -21.96
C ILE A 14 -23.50 -2.46 -21.04
N CYS A 15 -22.79 -1.44 -20.55
CA CYS A 15 -23.36 -0.39 -19.69
C CYS A 15 -24.17 0.67 -20.47
N GLY A 16 -24.17 0.62 -21.82
CA GLY A 16 -24.88 1.59 -22.65
C GLY A 16 -24.29 3.01 -22.62
N HIS A 17 -23.02 3.17 -22.22
CA HIS A 17 -22.36 4.47 -22.19
C HIS A 17 -22.07 4.97 -23.61
N LYS A 18 -22.62 6.14 -23.95
CA LYS A 18 -22.44 6.78 -25.28
C LYS A 18 -21.39 7.88 -25.29
N LYS A 19 -21.01 8.40 -24.12
CA LYS A 19 -20.03 9.48 -23.95
C LYS A 19 -19.14 9.19 -22.76
N ASP A 20 -17.85 9.49 -22.89
CA ASP A 20 -16.88 9.33 -21.80
C ASP A 20 -17.23 10.13 -20.54
N ALA A 21 -17.93 11.27 -20.72
CA ALA A 21 -18.38 12.13 -19.64
C ALA A 21 -19.50 11.52 -18.76
N ASP A 22 -20.08 10.41 -19.20
CA ASP A 22 -21.16 9.68 -18.52
C ASP A 22 -20.66 8.38 -17.86
N VAL A 23 -19.36 8.07 -17.97
CA VAL A 23 -18.74 6.88 -17.39
C VAL A 23 -18.36 7.16 -15.94
N PHE A 24 -19.09 6.56 -15.01
CA PHE A 24 -18.83 6.64 -13.57
C PHE A 24 -18.22 5.35 -13.02
N GLU A 25 -18.33 4.25 -13.74
CA GLU A 25 -17.91 2.93 -13.30
C GLU A 25 -17.33 2.10 -14.45
N LEU A 26 -16.33 1.27 -14.14
CA LEU A 26 -15.76 0.31 -15.08
C LEU A 26 -15.49 -1.03 -14.38
N PHE A 27 -16.08 -2.09 -14.93
CA PHE A 27 -15.90 -3.47 -14.48
C PHE A 27 -14.95 -4.21 -15.43
N LEU A 28 -13.69 -4.35 -15.02
CA LEU A 28 -12.61 -4.93 -15.83
C LEU A 28 -11.93 -6.12 -15.14
N SER A 29 -12.61 -6.73 -14.17
CA SER A 29 -12.11 -7.84 -13.37
C SER A 29 -12.21 -9.18 -14.10
N GLN A 30 -11.33 -10.14 -13.78
CA GLN A 30 -11.34 -11.49 -14.35
C GLN A 30 -11.17 -11.52 -15.88
N LYS A 31 -10.24 -10.73 -16.40
CA LYS A 31 -10.00 -10.58 -17.85
C LYS A 31 -8.56 -10.89 -18.25
N GLU A 32 -7.77 -11.46 -17.35
CA GLU A 32 -6.36 -11.80 -17.58
C GLU A 32 -5.53 -10.59 -18.05
N LEU A 33 -5.90 -9.38 -17.62
CA LEU A 33 -5.25 -8.15 -18.06
C LEU A 33 -3.85 -8.05 -17.44
N THR A 34 -2.82 -7.89 -18.28
CA THR A 34 -1.46 -7.59 -17.85
C THR A 34 -1.16 -6.09 -17.81
N GLU A 35 -1.96 -5.31 -18.55
CA GLU A 35 -1.87 -3.86 -18.64
C GLU A 35 -3.27 -3.25 -18.84
N VAL A 36 -3.41 -1.98 -18.49
CA VAL A 36 -4.64 -1.21 -18.73
C VAL A 36 -4.31 0.02 -19.56
N ILE A 37 -5.17 0.35 -20.54
CA ILE A 37 -5.05 1.59 -21.32
C ILE A 37 -5.24 2.81 -20.41
N ASP A 38 -4.69 3.96 -20.79
CA ASP A 38 -4.90 5.20 -20.03
C ASP A 38 -6.40 5.54 -19.94
N LEU A 39 -6.94 5.54 -18.72
CA LEU A 39 -8.34 5.83 -18.40
C LEU A 39 -8.58 7.32 -18.15
N SER A 40 -7.60 8.19 -18.42
CA SER A 40 -7.69 9.64 -18.26
C SER A 40 -8.84 10.29 -19.04
N ARG A 41 -9.42 9.61 -20.06
CA ARG A 41 -10.62 10.08 -20.78
C ARG A 41 -11.88 10.10 -19.89
N PHE A 42 -11.98 9.21 -18.91
CA PHE A 42 -13.14 9.07 -18.02
C PHE A 42 -13.04 9.97 -16.79
N LYS A 43 -13.25 11.28 -16.98
CA LYS A 43 -13.06 12.30 -15.93
C LYS A 43 -13.97 12.15 -14.71
N LYS A 44 -15.12 11.50 -14.86
CA LYS A 44 -16.09 11.27 -13.78
C LYS A 44 -16.03 9.86 -13.20
N LEU A 45 -15.04 9.05 -13.58
CA LEU A 45 -14.89 7.69 -13.07
C LEU A 45 -14.75 7.71 -11.54
N LYS A 46 -15.64 7.00 -10.86
CA LYS A 46 -15.70 6.87 -9.40
C LYS A 46 -15.34 5.47 -8.93
N TYR A 47 -15.72 4.44 -9.69
CA TYR A 47 -15.56 3.04 -9.29
C TYR A 47 -14.81 2.26 -10.36
N LEU A 48 -13.73 1.58 -9.97
CA LEU A 48 -12.92 0.79 -10.88
C LEU A 48 -12.61 -0.58 -10.28
N TRP A 49 -13.13 -1.62 -10.95
CA TRP A 49 -12.90 -3.02 -10.57
C TRP A 49 -11.91 -3.69 -11.51
N LEU A 50 -10.70 -3.96 -11.02
CA LEU A 50 -9.62 -4.61 -11.74
C LEU A 50 -9.10 -5.87 -11.01
N HIS A 51 -9.87 -6.42 -10.09
CA HIS A 51 -9.44 -7.57 -9.31
C HIS A 51 -9.40 -8.86 -10.16
N HIS A 52 -8.57 -9.82 -9.76
CA HIS A 52 -8.36 -11.07 -10.51
C HIS A 52 -7.88 -10.80 -11.95
N ASN A 53 -6.77 -10.06 -12.06
CA ASN A 53 -6.04 -9.84 -13.30
C ASN A 53 -4.54 -10.14 -13.05
N LYS A 54 -3.66 -9.75 -13.96
CA LYS A 54 -2.20 -9.97 -13.88
C LYS A 54 -1.44 -8.64 -13.99
N LEU A 55 -1.99 -7.60 -13.36
CA LEU A 55 -1.40 -6.26 -13.41
C LEU A 55 -0.15 -6.22 -12.54
N HIS A 56 0.89 -5.54 -13.03
CA HIS A 56 2.17 -5.40 -12.36
C HIS A 56 2.37 -4.02 -11.70
N GLY A 57 1.61 -3.01 -12.15
CA GLY A 57 1.70 -1.63 -11.68
C GLY A 57 0.48 -0.78 -12.08
N ILE A 58 0.46 0.49 -11.65
CA ILE A 58 -0.70 1.38 -11.77
C ILE A 58 -0.36 2.65 -12.57
N THR A 59 -0.32 2.53 -13.90
CA THR A 59 0.04 3.65 -14.79
C THR A 59 -1.14 4.31 -15.51
N PHE A 60 -2.35 3.79 -15.30
CA PHE A 60 -3.52 4.05 -16.15
C PHE A 60 -4.58 4.97 -15.55
N ILE A 61 -4.39 5.48 -14.32
CA ILE A 61 -5.38 6.33 -13.60
C ILE A 61 -4.83 7.68 -13.13
N THR A 62 -3.74 8.19 -13.73
CA THR A 62 -3.02 9.38 -13.23
C THR A 62 -3.86 10.67 -13.17
N ARG A 63 -4.98 10.75 -13.92
CA ARG A 63 -5.86 11.93 -14.01
C ARG A 63 -7.33 11.66 -13.66
N ASN A 64 -7.62 10.55 -12.98
CA ASN A 64 -8.98 10.19 -12.56
C ASN A 64 -9.26 10.70 -11.13
N TYR A 65 -9.23 12.03 -10.95
CA TYR A 65 -9.29 12.66 -9.63
C TYR A 65 -10.59 12.41 -8.85
N CYS A 66 -11.65 11.97 -9.52
CA CYS A 66 -12.94 11.62 -8.92
C CYS A 66 -13.02 10.16 -8.42
N LEU A 67 -11.97 9.36 -8.62
CA LEU A 67 -11.98 7.96 -8.23
C LEU A 67 -12.15 7.83 -6.71
N ALA A 68 -13.18 7.09 -6.30
CA ALA A 68 -13.58 6.89 -4.92
C ALA A 68 -13.24 5.48 -4.43
N GLU A 69 -13.38 4.48 -5.30
CA GLU A 69 -13.08 3.08 -4.98
C GLU A 69 -12.26 2.42 -6.08
N LEU A 70 -11.20 1.73 -5.65
CA LEU A 70 -10.27 1.05 -6.53
C LEU A 70 -10.01 -0.37 -6.02
N HIS A 71 -10.45 -1.36 -6.78
CA HIS A 71 -10.26 -2.77 -6.49
C HIS A 71 -9.14 -3.33 -7.36
N LEU A 72 -7.99 -3.60 -6.75
CA LEU A 72 -6.79 -4.13 -7.40
C LEU A 72 -6.32 -5.43 -6.77
N ASN A 73 -7.13 -6.04 -5.90
CA ASN A 73 -6.79 -7.28 -5.25
C ASN A 73 -6.68 -8.46 -6.22
N ASN A 74 -5.89 -9.48 -5.85
CA ASN A 74 -5.62 -10.63 -6.71
C ASN A 74 -5.02 -10.19 -8.07
N ASN A 75 -3.88 -9.50 -8.00
CA ASN A 75 -3.04 -9.13 -9.14
C ASN A 75 -1.57 -9.47 -8.80
N GLU A 76 -0.63 -9.04 -9.64
CA GLU A 76 0.81 -9.23 -9.48
C GLU A 76 1.51 -7.89 -9.22
N ILE A 77 0.83 -6.95 -8.55
CA ILE A 77 1.29 -5.55 -8.43
C ILE A 77 2.44 -5.48 -7.43
N PHE A 78 3.60 -5.01 -7.90
CA PHE A 78 4.77 -4.78 -7.04
C PHE A 78 5.09 -3.28 -6.85
N ASP A 79 4.47 -2.41 -7.65
CA ASP A 79 4.63 -0.95 -7.56
C ASP A 79 3.27 -0.22 -7.69
N ILE A 80 3.01 0.71 -6.77
CA ILE A 80 1.78 1.52 -6.74
C ILE A 80 2.03 3.00 -7.06
N GLN A 81 3.21 3.35 -7.58
CA GLN A 81 3.48 4.70 -8.07
C GLN A 81 2.37 5.22 -8.99
N GLY A 82 1.93 6.46 -8.74
CA GLY A 82 0.88 7.13 -9.51
C GLY A 82 -0.46 7.25 -8.79
N LEU A 83 -0.59 6.67 -7.58
CA LEU A 83 -1.79 6.83 -6.74
C LEU A 83 -1.84 8.15 -5.97
N HIS A 84 -0.70 8.82 -5.76
CA HIS A 84 -0.60 10.05 -4.96
C HIS A 84 -1.54 11.19 -5.42
N SER A 85 -2.01 11.19 -6.67
CA SER A 85 -2.92 12.21 -7.20
C SER A 85 -4.41 11.94 -6.92
N LEU A 86 -4.76 10.76 -6.39
CA LEU A 86 -6.14 10.31 -6.20
C LEU A 86 -6.70 10.72 -4.83
N HIS A 87 -6.80 12.03 -4.62
CA HIS A 87 -7.22 12.63 -3.35
C HIS A 87 -8.65 12.25 -2.93
N SER A 88 -9.51 11.85 -3.87
CA SER A 88 -10.90 11.44 -3.59
C SER A 88 -11.05 9.95 -3.23
N LEU A 89 -9.96 9.18 -3.21
CA LEU A 89 -10.05 7.75 -2.99
C LEU A 89 -10.34 7.45 -1.50
N HIS A 90 -11.38 6.67 -1.25
CA HIS A 90 -11.81 6.25 0.10
C HIS A 90 -11.55 4.76 0.35
N ILE A 91 -11.63 3.94 -0.70
CA ILE A 91 -11.42 2.49 -0.63
C ILE A 91 -10.33 2.07 -1.63
N LEU A 92 -9.29 1.42 -1.11
CA LEU A 92 -8.23 0.83 -1.90
C LEU A 92 -7.99 -0.62 -1.47
N LEU A 93 -8.30 -1.57 -2.36
CA LEU A 93 -8.09 -2.98 -2.10
C LEU A 93 -6.87 -3.47 -2.87
N LEU A 94 -5.78 -3.76 -2.15
CA LEU A 94 -4.50 -4.24 -2.69
C LEU A 94 -4.08 -5.60 -2.12
N HIS A 95 -4.95 -6.29 -1.40
CA HIS A 95 -4.61 -7.62 -0.86
C HIS A 95 -4.34 -8.64 -1.97
N HIS A 96 -3.56 -9.68 -1.69
CA HIS A 96 -3.13 -10.66 -2.70
C HIS A 96 -2.44 -9.97 -3.91
N ASN A 97 -1.28 -9.35 -3.64
CA ASN A 97 -0.40 -8.71 -4.61
C ASN A 97 1.09 -8.95 -4.20
N GLU A 98 2.03 -8.35 -4.92
CA GLU A 98 3.47 -8.58 -4.77
C GLU A 98 4.21 -7.36 -4.16
N LEU A 99 3.55 -6.56 -3.33
CA LEU A 99 4.17 -5.40 -2.69
C LEU A 99 5.17 -5.84 -1.62
N THR A 100 6.42 -5.42 -1.77
CA THR A 100 7.53 -5.83 -0.88
C THR A 100 8.02 -4.73 0.06
N ASN A 101 7.90 -3.46 -0.34
CA ASN A 101 8.50 -2.33 0.38
C ASN A 101 7.43 -1.48 1.08
N ILE A 102 7.31 -1.66 2.40
CA ILE A 102 6.35 -0.90 3.22
C ILE A 102 6.60 0.62 3.20
N GLU A 103 7.86 1.07 3.19
CA GLU A 103 8.19 2.50 3.21
C GLU A 103 7.76 3.19 1.91
N ALA A 104 8.03 2.54 0.78
CA ALA A 104 7.60 3.01 -0.53
C ALA A 104 6.07 3.04 -0.63
N THR A 105 5.39 1.97 -0.18
CA THR A 105 3.93 1.90 -0.14
C THR A 105 3.32 3.02 0.70
N VAL A 106 3.75 3.22 1.95
CA VAL A 106 3.18 4.30 2.78
C VAL A 106 3.53 5.68 2.24
N LYS A 107 4.71 5.88 1.65
CA LYS A 107 5.11 7.15 1.03
C LYS A 107 4.15 7.55 -0.09
N GLU A 108 3.78 6.60 -0.94
CA GLU A 108 2.84 6.85 -2.04
C GLU A 108 1.44 7.17 -1.52
N LEU A 109 0.98 6.47 -0.48
CA LEU A 109 -0.37 6.61 0.06
C LEU A 109 -0.55 7.79 1.03
N LYS A 110 0.55 8.36 1.56
CA LYS A 110 0.51 9.39 2.62
C LYS A 110 -0.28 10.65 2.24
N GLY A 111 -0.33 10.99 0.95
CA GLY A 111 -1.08 12.15 0.44
C GLY A 111 -2.59 11.93 0.30
N MET A 112 -3.08 10.70 0.44
CA MET A 112 -4.47 10.33 0.22
C MET A 112 -5.30 10.55 1.49
N LEU A 113 -5.60 11.82 1.78
CA LEU A 113 -6.23 12.24 3.04
C LEU A 113 -7.62 11.63 3.29
N ASN A 114 -8.32 11.23 2.22
CA ASN A 114 -9.65 10.63 2.31
C ASN A 114 -9.64 9.10 2.35
N LEU A 115 -8.47 8.44 2.29
CA LEU A 115 -8.37 7.00 2.29
C LEU A 115 -8.79 6.43 3.65
N LYS A 116 -9.92 5.72 3.68
CA LYS A 116 -10.52 5.14 4.90
C LYS A 116 -10.32 3.65 5.00
N THR A 117 -10.48 2.93 3.89
CA THR A 117 -10.35 1.48 3.83
C THR A 117 -9.16 1.09 2.98
N LEU A 118 -8.25 0.33 3.58
CA LEU A 118 -7.06 -0.20 2.92
C LEU A 118 -6.91 -1.68 3.26
N THR A 119 -6.65 -2.51 2.24
CA THR A 119 -6.23 -3.90 2.46
C THR A 119 -4.88 -4.13 1.81
N LEU A 120 -3.92 -4.65 2.55
CA LEU A 120 -2.59 -5.03 2.10
C LEU A 120 -2.26 -6.48 2.45
N TYR A 121 -3.09 -7.20 3.23
CA TYR A 121 -2.84 -8.59 3.60
C TYR A 121 -2.50 -9.47 2.39
N GLN A 122 -1.69 -10.49 2.62
CA GLN A 122 -1.17 -11.35 1.55
C GLN A 122 -0.38 -10.56 0.48
N ASN A 123 0.42 -9.60 0.95
CA ASN A 123 1.57 -9.06 0.22
C ASN A 123 2.85 -9.41 1.00
N PRO A 124 4.01 -9.58 0.35
CA PRO A 124 5.28 -9.82 1.03
C PRO A 124 5.61 -8.78 2.12
N LEU A 125 5.24 -7.50 1.95
CA LEU A 125 5.45 -6.44 2.94
C LEU A 125 4.79 -6.70 4.30
N CYS A 126 3.76 -7.56 4.36
CA CYS A 126 3.07 -7.89 5.61
C CYS A 126 3.93 -8.74 6.55
N GLN A 127 5.02 -9.33 6.05
CA GLN A 127 5.99 -10.06 6.87
C GLN A 127 6.85 -9.12 7.71
N TYR A 128 6.86 -7.81 7.41
CA TYR A 128 7.60 -6.82 8.19
C TYR A 128 7.06 -6.75 9.62
N ASN A 129 7.95 -6.86 10.61
CA ASN A 129 7.57 -6.75 12.02
C ASN A 129 6.92 -5.37 12.28
N LEU A 130 5.80 -5.34 12.99
CA LEU A 130 5.01 -4.13 13.22
C LEU A 130 4.40 -3.48 11.97
N TYR A 131 4.35 -4.18 10.82
CA TYR A 131 3.70 -3.73 9.57
C TYR A 131 2.41 -2.94 9.85
N ARG A 132 1.47 -3.56 10.56
CA ARG A 132 0.16 -2.97 10.84
C ARG A 132 0.27 -1.63 11.58
N LEU A 133 1.07 -1.59 12.64
CA LEU A 133 1.24 -0.38 13.45
C LEU A 133 2.00 0.71 12.67
N TYR A 134 2.98 0.32 11.85
CA TYR A 134 3.71 1.23 10.97
C TYR A 134 2.77 1.87 9.94
N THR A 135 1.92 1.07 9.28
CA THR A 135 0.91 1.57 8.34
C THR A 135 -0.06 2.53 9.03
N ILE A 136 -0.60 2.17 10.20
CA ILE A 136 -1.52 3.02 10.98
C ILE A 136 -0.87 4.35 11.36
N TYR A 137 0.40 4.34 11.76
CA TYR A 137 1.13 5.54 12.14
C TYR A 137 1.36 6.48 10.95
N HIS A 138 1.72 5.94 9.78
CA HIS A 138 2.02 6.74 8.59
C HIS A 138 0.78 7.15 7.80
N LEU A 139 -0.34 6.42 7.93
CA LEU A 139 -1.61 6.68 7.25
C LEU A 139 -2.73 6.92 8.27
N PRO A 140 -2.71 8.07 8.99
CA PRO A 140 -3.63 8.31 10.10
C PRO A 140 -5.11 8.38 9.67
N GLY A 141 -5.40 8.66 8.39
CA GLY A 141 -6.76 8.69 7.85
C GLY A 141 -7.43 7.31 7.70
N VAL A 142 -6.65 6.23 7.67
CA VAL A 142 -7.17 4.86 7.51
C VAL A 142 -7.91 4.44 8.78
N GLU A 143 -9.15 4.00 8.61
CA GLU A 143 -10.07 3.55 9.67
C GLU A 143 -10.25 2.04 9.65
N LEU A 144 -10.20 1.41 8.47
CA LEU A 144 -10.27 -0.04 8.30
C LEU A 144 -9.02 -0.54 7.57
N LEU A 145 -8.20 -1.34 8.26
CA LEU A 145 -6.99 -1.94 7.71
C LEU A 145 -7.09 -3.46 7.76
N ASP A 146 -6.96 -4.12 6.61
CA ASP A 146 -7.06 -5.59 6.47
C ASP A 146 -8.32 -6.18 7.10
N GLY A 147 -9.46 -5.52 6.88
CA GLY A 147 -10.75 -5.92 7.43
C GLY A 147 -10.93 -5.67 8.94
N ASN A 148 -9.93 -5.09 9.61
CA ASN A 148 -9.96 -4.81 11.05
C ASN A 148 -9.98 -3.30 11.34
N GLN A 149 -10.93 -2.87 12.16
CA GLN A 149 -11.04 -1.48 12.62
C GLN A 149 -9.75 -1.03 13.30
N VAL A 150 -9.27 0.15 12.95
CA VAL A 150 -8.09 0.77 13.56
C VAL A 150 -8.49 1.41 14.88
N THR A 151 -7.91 0.91 15.96
CA THR A 151 -8.23 1.37 17.31
C THR A 151 -7.34 2.54 17.73
N GLU A 152 -7.87 3.37 18.63
CA GLU A 152 -7.10 4.46 19.23
C GLU A 152 -5.87 3.96 20.02
N LYS A 153 -5.96 2.75 20.59
CA LYS A 153 -4.82 2.09 21.24
C LYS A 153 -3.68 1.85 20.25
N GLU A 154 -3.97 1.34 19.06
CA GLU A 154 -2.96 1.13 18.01
C GLU A 154 -2.34 2.45 17.55
N ARG A 155 -3.16 3.51 17.38
CA ARG A 155 -2.67 4.85 17.02
C ARG A 155 -1.65 5.39 18.01
N ARG A 156 -1.88 5.19 19.31
CA ARG A 156 -0.96 5.61 20.38
C ARG A 156 0.25 4.68 20.52
N SER A 157 0.11 3.41 20.14
CA SER A 157 1.14 2.39 20.37
C SER A 157 2.48 2.73 19.71
N MET A 158 2.50 3.16 18.45
CA MET A 158 3.76 3.51 17.78
C MET A 158 4.44 4.72 18.41
N ILE A 159 3.68 5.73 18.84
CA ILE A 159 4.24 6.90 19.55
C ILE A 159 4.95 6.43 20.82
N THR A 160 4.34 5.54 21.59
CA THR A 160 4.95 4.93 22.77
C THR A 160 6.19 4.11 22.41
N ILE A 161 6.12 3.25 21.38
CA ILE A 161 7.26 2.44 20.91
C ILE A 161 8.43 3.35 20.52
N PHE A 162 8.22 4.39 19.71
CA PHE A 162 9.29 5.31 19.29
C PHE A 162 9.80 6.20 20.42
N ASN A 163 8.96 6.58 21.37
CA ASN A 163 9.38 7.35 22.53
C ASN A 163 10.20 6.51 23.52
N HIS A 164 9.80 5.27 23.79
CA HIS A 164 10.56 4.34 24.64
C HIS A 164 11.82 3.82 23.95
N ASN A 165 11.78 3.66 22.63
CA ASN A 165 12.91 3.23 21.83
C ASN A 165 13.76 4.37 21.25
N LYS A 166 13.55 5.64 21.63
CA LYS A 166 14.50 6.71 21.30
C LYS A 166 15.90 6.43 21.87
N SER A 167 16.01 5.50 22.82
CA SER A 167 17.24 4.92 23.36
C SER A 167 17.84 3.76 22.54
N HIS A 168 17.08 3.08 21.67
CA HIS A 168 17.53 1.83 21.00
C HIS A 168 17.28 1.76 19.47
N ILE A 169 16.30 2.49 18.91
CA ILE A 169 15.96 2.43 17.47
C ILE A 169 16.93 3.24 16.59
N VAL A 170 17.59 4.27 17.13
CA VAL A 170 18.53 5.11 16.37
C VAL A 170 19.68 4.29 15.76
N GLN A 171 20.01 3.13 16.35
CA GLN A 171 21.07 2.24 15.84
C GLN A 171 20.61 1.24 14.78
N SER A 172 19.31 1.05 14.57
CA SER A 172 18.78 0.01 13.64
C SER A 172 18.31 0.56 12.31
N ILE A 173 18.09 1.88 12.21
CA ILE A 173 17.55 2.54 11.00
C ILE A 173 18.63 3.38 10.29
N ALA A 174 19.69 3.79 11.00
CA ALA A 174 20.86 4.38 10.37
C ALA A 174 21.79 3.25 9.92
N PHE A 175 21.69 2.88 8.64
CA PHE A 175 22.74 2.39 7.74
C PHE A 175 22.09 1.41 6.76
N GLY A 176 21.93 1.87 5.52
CA GLY A 176 21.59 1.04 4.36
C GLY A 176 22.71 0.05 4.04
N GLY A 177 22.93 -0.91 4.93
CA GLY A 177 23.79 -2.07 4.74
C GLY A 177 22.94 -3.32 4.89
N LYS A 178 23.04 -4.24 3.93
CA LYS A 178 22.40 -5.56 3.95
C LYS A 178 22.51 -6.18 5.35
N VAL A 179 21.37 -6.46 5.98
CA VAL A 179 21.34 -7.23 7.22
C VAL A 179 21.28 -8.71 6.88
N ASP A 180 22.34 -9.42 7.25
CA ASP A 180 22.43 -10.86 7.18
C ASP A 180 21.36 -11.50 8.09
N ALA A 181 20.69 -12.53 7.60
CA ALA A 181 19.53 -13.15 8.21
C ALA A 181 19.93 -13.94 9.47
N SER A 182 20.03 -13.27 10.61
CA SER A 182 20.29 -13.95 11.90
C SER A 182 19.74 -13.23 13.13
N TRP A 183 18.75 -12.35 12.98
CA TRP A 183 18.15 -11.69 14.14
C TRP A 183 16.95 -12.46 14.68
N ASN A 184 17.11 -13.05 15.87
CA ASN A 184 16.05 -13.78 16.59
C ASN A 184 15.72 -13.07 17.91
N PRO A 185 14.47 -12.57 18.11
CA PRO A 185 14.08 -11.79 19.28
C PRO A 185 13.97 -12.57 20.60
N ARG A 186 14.23 -13.89 20.62
CA ARG A 186 14.21 -14.72 21.85
C ARG A 186 15.58 -15.14 22.37
N SER A 187 16.67 -14.68 21.77
CA SER A 187 18.02 -15.06 22.22
C SER A 187 18.41 -14.31 23.51
N PRO A 188 18.82 -14.99 24.60
CA PRO A 188 19.32 -14.30 25.79
C PRO A 188 20.59 -13.52 25.44
N LEU A 189 20.58 -12.21 25.71
CA LEU A 189 21.73 -11.32 25.49
C LEU A 189 22.94 -11.83 26.27
N LYS A 190 23.95 -12.37 25.57
CA LYS A 190 25.26 -12.61 26.18
C LYS A 190 25.92 -11.26 26.48
N GLN A 191 25.96 -10.89 27.75
CA GLN A 191 26.75 -9.75 28.21
C GLN A 191 28.23 -9.98 27.87
N LYS A 192 28.86 -9.03 27.15
CA LYS A 192 30.31 -9.03 26.96
C LYS A 192 30.99 -8.61 28.29
N PRO A 193 32.14 -9.20 28.64
CA PRO A 193 32.80 -8.89 29.90
C PRO A 193 33.33 -7.45 29.90
N ALA A 194 33.17 -6.77 31.04
CA ALA A 194 33.65 -5.41 31.26
C ALA A 194 35.18 -5.34 31.09
N GLN A 195 35.66 -4.49 30.17
CA GLN A 195 37.06 -4.10 30.12
C GLN A 195 37.38 -3.24 31.33
N ARG A 196 38.39 -3.65 32.11
CA ARG A 196 38.94 -2.86 33.22
C ARG A 196 39.60 -1.59 32.67
N VAL A 197 39.23 -0.46 33.25
CA VAL A 197 39.90 0.83 33.06
C VAL A 197 41.27 0.76 33.77
N PRO A 198 42.38 1.19 33.14
CA PRO A 198 43.66 1.32 33.85
C PRO A 198 43.61 2.53 34.78
N SER A 199 43.81 2.30 36.07
CA SER A 199 44.13 3.33 37.06
C SER A 199 45.53 3.88 36.79
N GLY A 200 45.64 5.19 36.55
CA GLY A 200 46.91 5.86 36.33
C GLY A 200 47.75 6.00 37.59
N ILE A 201 49.08 5.95 37.40
CA ILE A 201 50.10 6.85 37.96
C ILE A 201 51.13 7.05 36.85
#